data_AF-A0A420N3A7-F1
#
_entry.id   AF-A0A420N3A7-F1
#
_cell.length_a   1.000
_cell.length_b   1.000
_cell.length_c   1.000
_cell.angle_alpha   90.00
_cell.angle_beta   90.00
_cell.angle_gamma   90.00
#
_symmetry.space_group_name_H-M   'P 1'
#
loop_
_entity.id
_entity.type
_entity.pdbx_description
1 polymer ?
#
loop_
_entity_poly.entity_id
_entity_poly.type
_entity_poly.pdbx_seq_one_letter_code
_entity_poly.pdbx_strand_id
1 'polypeptide(L)'
;MSHPPQPPPLPSLSKPEEQFQASTDLPPFVVKRGDRENRDLEFEFPKSNPKSGSVSLRVIINQYLGTPHASRAHAGKIFNILGRLRCLQYALRRYNCGLVERTPDFLKYWRRHTLHLLSGFGINSVHNHGAVHIAGLDDLIVQIEDIYQNDIREYETLISQGMTNFQGLLELFRPDVPVKASSVAGGTPCVFRVTDAFFSERRNAFGSSSKDFHVTLETVVAVGDHFSVATFTEVFSGWVGTQPRALSDLTYQPVVDTEQDTLLARAEKAVRFGTGGAKYLAYAPSTFILHPARTRNKSTMSQSTHSSTSLSGGRIMVDMARSASLGHHPCQGVDGATLAIIQLSSRYRHWMSNSDRSGSVDDDSLYLWDDVPKELLITCWPALVGFSFSAKAWGHVLVDGLSEINFQNQAFDRLVLSHERKQLIRAVVRCGTSLDVQAQDLISTK
;
A
#
# COMPACT_ATOMS: atom_id res chain seq x y z
N MET A 1 -36.33 -74.92 -43.53
CA MET A 1 -35.90 -74.77 -42.13
C MET A 1 -34.54 -74.12 -42.13
N SER A 2 -34.36 -72.94 -41.53
CA SER A 2 -33.08 -72.48 -40.96
C SER A 2 -33.12 -70.99 -40.60
N HIS A 3 -33.15 -70.77 -39.28
CA HIS A 3 -32.62 -69.67 -38.46
C HIS A 3 -32.82 -68.18 -38.86
N PRO A 4 -33.29 -67.33 -37.92
CA PRO A 4 -33.16 -65.88 -38.04
C PRO A 4 -31.69 -65.43 -37.88
N PRO A 5 -31.30 -64.30 -38.50
CA PRO A 5 -29.92 -63.85 -38.60
C PRO A 5 -29.36 -63.31 -37.28
N GLN A 6 -28.06 -63.54 -37.06
CA GLN A 6 -27.28 -63.04 -35.93
C GLN A 6 -27.15 -61.50 -35.94
N PRO A 7 -27.06 -60.86 -34.76
CA PRO A 7 -26.83 -59.43 -34.65
C PRO A 7 -25.41 -59.02 -35.11
N PRO A 8 -25.26 -57.79 -35.63
CA PRO A 8 -24.00 -57.31 -36.19
C PRO A 8 -22.89 -57.14 -35.14
N PRO A 9 -21.62 -57.30 -35.53
CA PRO A 9 -20.48 -57.17 -34.62
C PRO A 9 -20.29 -55.71 -34.17
N LEU A 10 -19.97 -55.55 -32.88
CA LEU A 10 -19.59 -54.28 -32.26
C LEU A 10 -18.36 -53.66 -32.97
N PRO A 11 -18.34 -52.34 -33.20
CA PRO A 11 -17.22 -51.67 -33.84
C PRO A 11 -15.95 -51.78 -33.00
N SER A 12 -14.87 -52.25 -33.65
CA SER A 12 -13.52 -52.33 -33.09
C SER A 12 -13.01 -50.93 -32.74
N LEU A 13 -12.58 -50.75 -31.49
CA LEU A 13 -11.80 -49.61 -31.01
C LEU A 13 -10.54 -49.42 -31.88
N SER A 14 -10.59 -48.43 -32.76
CA SER A 14 -9.42 -47.91 -33.45
C SER A 14 -8.42 -47.41 -32.42
N LYS A 15 -7.17 -47.88 -32.51
CA LYS A 15 -6.03 -47.30 -31.79
C LYS A 15 -5.98 -45.81 -32.10
N PRO A 16 -5.75 -44.92 -31.12
CA PRO A 16 -5.46 -43.53 -31.42
C PRO A 16 -4.14 -43.49 -32.17
N GLU A 17 -4.18 -43.06 -33.43
CA GLU A 17 -3.01 -42.53 -34.11
C GLU A 17 -2.47 -41.39 -33.23
N GLU A 18 -1.25 -41.55 -32.72
CA GLU A 18 -0.48 -40.45 -32.18
C GLU A 18 -0.19 -39.47 -33.33
N GLN A 19 -1.15 -38.57 -33.58
CA GLN A 19 -0.86 -37.32 -34.24
C GLN A 19 0.05 -36.54 -33.29
N PHE A 20 1.36 -36.62 -33.52
CA PHE A 20 2.33 -35.61 -33.11
C PHE A 20 1.89 -34.27 -33.72
N GLN A 21 0.95 -33.59 -33.06
CA GLN A 21 0.82 -32.15 -33.21
C GLN A 21 2.06 -31.56 -32.56
N ALA A 22 3.06 -31.24 -33.40
CA ALA A 22 4.12 -30.33 -33.01
C ALA A 22 3.43 -29.06 -32.48
N SER A 23 3.48 -28.86 -31.17
CA SER A 23 3.03 -27.62 -30.55
C SER A 23 3.93 -26.51 -31.09
N THR A 24 3.46 -25.78 -32.10
CA THR A 24 4.00 -24.49 -32.50
C THR A 24 3.64 -23.46 -31.42
N ASP A 25 4.14 -23.68 -30.20
CA ASP A 25 4.12 -22.66 -29.15
C ASP A 25 5.12 -21.57 -29.59
N LEU A 26 4.60 -20.56 -30.29
CA LEU A 26 5.36 -19.37 -30.67
C LEU A 26 5.99 -18.76 -29.40
N PRO A 27 7.24 -18.28 -29.46
CA PRO A 27 7.87 -17.66 -28.31
C PRO A 27 7.04 -16.45 -27.82
N PRO A 28 7.07 -16.13 -26.53
CA PRO A 28 6.24 -15.07 -25.94
C PRO A 28 6.52 -13.69 -26.55
N PHE A 29 7.73 -13.50 -27.09
CA PHE A 29 8.10 -12.36 -27.91
C PHE A 29 9.29 -12.70 -28.82
N VAL A 30 9.53 -11.89 -29.85
CA VAL A 30 10.69 -11.98 -30.76
C VAL A 30 11.35 -10.63 -30.87
N VAL A 31 12.67 -10.58 -30.76
CA VAL A 31 13.45 -9.35 -30.96
C VAL A 31 13.83 -9.21 -32.43
N LYS A 32 13.44 -8.09 -33.04
CA LYS A 32 13.86 -7.68 -34.38
C LYS A 32 14.87 -6.55 -34.25
N ARG A 33 16.04 -6.74 -34.87
CA ARG A 33 17.04 -5.69 -34.96
C ARG A 33 16.63 -4.72 -36.07
N GLY A 34 16.44 -3.44 -35.72
CA GLY A 34 16.33 -2.37 -36.71
C GLY A 34 17.67 -2.18 -37.45
N ASP A 35 17.63 -1.67 -38.68
CA ASP A 35 18.80 -1.51 -39.55
C ASP A 35 19.82 -0.45 -39.07
N ARG A 36 19.63 0.16 -37.91
CA ARG A 36 20.55 1.14 -37.28
C ARG A 36 20.73 0.80 -35.80
N GLU A 37 21.87 1.25 -35.24
CA GLU A 37 22.45 1.03 -33.89
C GLU A 37 21.55 0.40 -32.80
N ASN A 38 22.18 -0.35 -31.87
CA ASN A 38 21.60 -1.16 -30.77
C ASN A 38 20.39 -0.60 -29.96
N ARG A 39 20.00 0.68 -30.11
CA ARG A 39 18.84 1.29 -29.44
C ARG A 39 17.54 1.24 -30.27
N ASP A 40 17.59 0.88 -31.56
CA ASP A 40 16.41 0.69 -32.44
C ASP A 40 15.89 -0.76 -32.45
N LEU A 41 16.04 -1.49 -31.33
CA LEU A 41 15.46 -2.83 -31.19
C LEU A 41 13.93 -2.76 -31.07
N GLU A 42 13.24 -3.58 -31.85
CA GLU A 42 11.79 -3.70 -31.85
C GLU A 42 11.40 -5.10 -31.32
N PHE A 43 10.51 -5.13 -30.35
CA PHE A 43 9.97 -6.37 -29.79
C PHE A 43 8.62 -6.66 -30.44
N GLU A 44 8.46 -7.85 -30.99
CA GLU A 44 7.19 -8.35 -31.50
C GLU A 44 6.55 -9.33 -30.52
N PHE A 45 5.28 -9.12 -30.20
CA PHE A 45 4.49 -9.93 -29.27
C PHE A 45 3.40 -10.68 -30.05
N PRO A 46 3.60 -11.99 -30.34
CA PRO A 46 2.63 -12.81 -31.07
C PRO A 46 1.28 -12.89 -30.35
N LYS A 47 0.21 -13.20 -31.10
CA LYS A 47 -1.06 -13.55 -30.47
C LYS A 47 -0.93 -14.96 -29.91
N SER A 48 -0.83 -15.08 -28.59
CA SER A 48 -0.95 -16.36 -27.88
C SER A 48 -2.39 -16.58 -27.45
N ASN A 49 -2.94 -17.78 -27.65
CA ASN A 49 -4.13 -18.21 -26.89
C ASN A 49 -3.62 -18.69 -25.52
N PRO A 50 -3.84 -17.93 -24.44
CA PRO A 50 -3.36 -18.37 -23.13
C PRO A 50 -4.00 -19.71 -22.75
N LYS A 51 -3.19 -20.65 -22.25
CA LYS A 51 -3.68 -21.82 -21.51
C LYS A 51 -4.42 -21.30 -20.26
N SER A 52 -5.44 -22.02 -19.78
CA SER A 52 -6.22 -21.64 -18.60
C SER A 52 -5.30 -21.23 -17.44
N GLY A 53 -5.44 -20.00 -16.92
CA GLY A 53 -4.61 -19.46 -15.84
C GLY A 53 -3.32 -18.73 -16.26
N SER A 54 -3.00 -18.64 -17.56
CA SER A 54 -1.85 -17.86 -18.06
C SER A 54 -2.29 -16.52 -18.67
N VAL A 55 -1.45 -15.50 -18.56
CA VAL A 55 -1.71 -14.15 -19.11
C VAL A 55 -0.82 -13.94 -20.32
N SER A 56 -1.39 -13.43 -21.41
CA SER A 56 -0.58 -13.07 -22.58
C SER A 56 0.25 -11.83 -22.26
N LEU A 57 1.57 -11.94 -22.43
CA LEU A 57 2.51 -10.83 -22.29
C LEU A 57 2.11 -9.63 -23.15
N ARG A 58 1.56 -9.88 -24.34
CA ARG A 58 1.05 -8.84 -25.25
C ARG A 58 -0.02 -7.96 -24.60
N VAL A 59 -0.95 -8.56 -23.84
CA VAL A 59 -2.05 -7.82 -23.20
C VAL A 59 -1.49 -6.84 -22.18
N ILE A 60 -0.54 -7.29 -21.37
CA ILE A 60 0.12 -6.48 -20.33
C ILE A 60 0.87 -5.33 -20.95
N ILE A 61 1.70 -5.60 -21.97
CA ILE A 61 2.50 -4.57 -22.64
C ILE A 61 1.60 -3.53 -23.31
N ASN A 62 0.55 -3.95 -24.02
CA ASN A 62 -0.38 -3.03 -24.66
C ASN A 62 -1.14 -2.17 -23.64
N GLN A 63 -1.52 -2.74 -22.50
CA GLN A 63 -2.20 -2.01 -21.44
C GLN A 63 -1.27 -0.99 -20.78
N TYR A 64 -0.02 -1.36 -20.48
CA TYR A 64 0.95 -0.45 -19.88
C TYR A 64 1.43 0.65 -20.83
N LEU A 65 1.55 0.36 -22.13
CA LEU A 65 1.90 1.37 -23.14
C LEU A 65 0.71 2.22 -23.59
N GLY A 66 -0.53 1.84 -23.24
CA GLY A 66 -1.74 2.52 -23.71
C GLY A 66 -1.97 2.37 -25.22
N THR A 67 -1.42 1.31 -25.84
CA THR A 67 -1.50 1.04 -27.28
C THR A 67 -2.28 -0.25 -27.54
N PRO A 68 -3.63 -0.20 -27.42
CA PRO A 68 -4.45 -1.39 -27.61
C PRO A 68 -4.19 -1.99 -29.01
N HIS A 69 -4.07 -3.32 -29.05
CA HIS A 69 -3.84 -4.12 -30.27
C HIS A 69 -2.45 -4.01 -30.93
N ALA A 70 -1.52 -3.21 -30.42
CA ALA A 70 -0.15 -3.23 -30.94
C ALA A 70 0.43 -4.66 -30.85
N SER A 71 1.13 -5.08 -31.90
CA SER A 71 1.93 -6.32 -31.90
C SER A 71 3.41 -6.04 -31.71
N ARG A 72 3.82 -4.77 -31.75
CA ARG A 72 5.22 -4.38 -31.66
C ARG A 72 5.41 -3.17 -30.75
N ALA A 73 6.56 -3.13 -30.10
CA ALA A 73 6.99 -1.99 -29.30
C ALA A 73 8.51 -1.83 -29.35
N HIS A 74 8.97 -0.58 -29.44
CA HIS A 74 10.40 -0.28 -29.36
C HIS A 74 10.95 -0.48 -27.95
N ALA A 75 12.20 -0.92 -27.85
CA ALA A 75 12.89 -1.14 -26.59
C ALA A 75 12.81 0.08 -25.65
N GLY A 76 12.94 1.30 -26.18
CA GLY A 76 12.85 2.54 -25.37
C GLY A 76 11.47 2.78 -24.76
N LYS A 77 10.39 2.38 -25.45
CA LYS A 77 9.03 2.47 -24.89
C LYS A 77 8.82 1.42 -23.80
N ILE A 78 9.41 0.24 -23.94
CA ILE A 78 9.35 -0.81 -22.91
C ILE A 78 10.21 -0.39 -21.70
N PHE A 79 11.38 0.21 -21.93
CA PHE A 79 12.22 0.76 -20.86
C PHE A 79 11.48 1.82 -20.04
N ASN A 80 10.68 2.68 -20.68
CA ASN A 80 9.84 3.66 -19.98
C ASN A 80 8.84 3.03 -18.99
N ILE A 81 8.44 1.77 -19.18
CA ILE A 81 7.52 1.05 -18.29
C ILE A 81 8.22 -0.06 -17.47
N LEU A 82 9.56 -0.12 -17.49
CA LEU A 82 10.34 -1.17 -16.81
C LEU A 82 10.00 -1.26 -15.31
N GLY A 83 9.73 -0.12 -14.66
CA GLY A 83 9.36 -0.07 -13.25
C GLY A 83 8.05 -0.80 -12.97
N ARG A 84 7.02 -0.63 -13.80
CA ARG A 84 5.74 -1.38 -13.68
C ARG A 84 5.95 -2.86 -13.89
N LEU A 85 6.80 -3.24 -14.85
CA LEU A 85 7.12 -4.65 -15.12
C LEU A 85 7.82 -5.29 -13.91
N ARG A 86 8.78 -4.58 -13.30
CA ARG A 86 9.42 -5.02 -12.04
C ARG A 86 8.41 -5.11 -10.90
N CYS A 87 7.50 -4.14 -10.74
CA CYS A 87 6.44 -4.20 -9.73
C CYS A 87 5.50 -5.39 -9.92
N LEU A 88 5.08 -5.66 -11.17
CA LEU A 88 4.26 -6.82 -11.51
C LEU A 88 4.98 -8.14 -11.23
N GLN A 89 6.24 -8.26 -11.67
CA GLN A 89 7.10 -9.42 -11.39
C GLN A 89 7.24 -9.64 -9.89
N TYR A 90 7.48 -8.56 -9.13
CA TYR A 90 7.58 -8.60 -7.67
C TYR A 90 6.28 -9.13 -7.04
N ALA A 91 5.12 -8.56 -7.39
CA ALA A 91 3.82 -9.02 -6.87
C ALA A 91 3.54 -10.50 -7.20
N LEU A 92 3.81 -10.92 -8.44
CA LEU A 92 3.66 -12.32 -8.85
C LEU A 92 4.55 -13.28 -8.07
N ARG A 93 5.82 -12.91 -7.82
CA ARG A 93 6.73 -13.72 -6.99
C ARG A 93 6.20 -13.86 -5.57
N ARG A 94 5.79 -12.75 -4.93
CA ARG A 94 5.22 -12.79 -3.57
C ARG A 94 3.94 -13.63 -3.51
N TYR A 95 3.08 -13.53 -4.53
CA TYR A 95 1.88 -14.34 -4.64
C TYR A 95 2.20 -15.83 -4.79
N ASN A 96 3.06 -16.20 -5.75
CA ASN A 96 3.39 -17.58 -6.04
C ASN A 96 4.15 -18.27 -4.90
N CYS A 97 5.10 -17.58 -4.26
CA CYS A 97 5.76 -18.08 -3.04
C CYS A 97 4.74 -18.26 -1.91
N GLY A 98 3.85 -17.28 -1.73
CA GLY A 98 2.83 -17.30 -0.69
C GLY A 98 1.75 -18.38 -0.87
N LEU A 99 1.50 -18.87 -2.09
CA LEU A 99 0.60 -20.02 -2.31
C LEU A 99 1.13 -21.30 -1.63
N VAL A 100 2.44 -21.46 -1.58
CA VAL A 100 3.12 -22.61 -0.96
C VAL A 100 3.21 -22.41 0.55
N GLU A 101 3.75 -21.27 0.98
CA GLU A 101 4.07 -21.00 2.38
C GLU A 101 2.83 -20.63 3.22
N ARG A 102 1.82 -20.01 2.59
CA ARG A 102 0.61 -19.47 3.24
C ARG A 102 0.89 -18.59 4.45
N THR A 103 1.91 -17.74 4.34
CA THR A 103 2.28 -16.80 5.40
C THR A 103 1.13 -15.84 5.74
N PRO A 104 1.08 -15.28 6.97
CA PRO A 104 0.10 -14.26 7.32
C PRO A 104 0.13 -13.06 6.35
N ASP A 105 1.32 -12.65 5.92
CA ASP A 105 1.50 -11.53 5.00
C ASP A 105 0.89 -11.84 3.62
N PHE A 106 1.00 -13.08 3.16
CA PHE A 106 0.34 -13.53 1.95
C PHE A 106 -1.18 -13.46 2.05
N LEU A 107 -1.74 -14.02 3.13
CA LEU A 107 -3.19 -14.07 3.34
C LEU A 107 -3.79 -12.68 3.55
N LYS A 108 -3.09 -11.81 4.29
CA LYS A 108 -3.55 -10.46 4.63
C LYS A 108 -3.41 -9.46 3.47
N TYR A 109 -2.35 -9.57 2.67
CA TYR A 109 -2.01 -8.57 1.65
C TYR A 109 -1.78 -9.18 0.26
N TRP A 110 -0.73 -9.98 0.08
CA TRP A 110 -0.22 -10.31 -1.27
C TRP A 110 -1.21 -11.05 -2.15
N ARG A 111 -2.03 -11.93 -1.56
CA ARG A 111 -3.07 -12.64 -2.29
C ARG A 111 -4.04 -11.65 -2.94
N ARG A 112 -4.65 -10.78 -2.13
CA ARG A 112 -5.65 -9.82 -2.59
C ARG A 112 -5.03 -8.76 -3.50
N HIS A 113 -3.88 -8.20 -3.11
CA HIS A 113 -3.17 -7.19 -3.90
C HIS A 113 -2.87 -7.69 -5.31
N THR A 114 -2.28 -8.88 -5.43
CA THR A 114 -1.89 -9.42 -6.73
C THR A 114 -3.11 -9.78 -7.58
N LEU A 115 -4.15 -10.37 -6.98
CA LEU A 115 -5.38 -10.67 -7.71
C LEU A 115 -6.10 -9.41 -8.21
N HIS A 116 -6.10 -8.33 -7.43
CA HIS A 116 -6.63 -7.04 -7.85
C HIS A 116 -5.78 -6.38 -8.95
N LEU A 117 -4.45 -6.50 -8.88
CA LEU A 117 -3.57 -6.06 -9.97
C LEU A 117 -3.86 -6.84 -11.26
N LEU A 118 -4.07 -8.15 -11.14
CA LEU A 118 -4.36 -9.04 -12.27
C LEU A 118 -5.75 -8.80 -12.88
N SER A 119 -6.76 -8.46 -12.08
CA SER A 119 -8.09 -8.12 -12.60
C SER A 119 -8.05 -6.91 -13.54
N GLY A 120 -7.10 -5.99 -13.33
CA GLY A 120 -6.80 -4.90 -14.25
C GLY A 120 -6.48 -5.36 -15.67
N PHE A 121 -5.89 -6.55 -15.85
CA PHE A 121 -5.60 -7.16 -17.15
C PHE A 121 -6.73 -8.05 -17.69
N GLY A 122 -7.92 -7.99 -17.08
CA GLY A 122 -9.08 -8.81 -17.45
C GLY A 122 -9.04 -10.24 -16.88
N ILE A 123 -8.24 -10.48 -15.85
CA ILE A 123 -8.11 -11.81 -15.22
C ILE A 123 -9.10 -11.91 -14.08
N ASN A 124 -10.19 -12.65 -14.30
CA ASN A 124 -11.19 -12.89 -13.26
C ASN A 124 -10.66 -13.92 -12.26
N SER A 125 -10.25 -13.43 -11.09
CA SER A 125 -9.59 -14.15 -10.01
C SER A 125 -10.51 -15.03 -9.15
N VAL A 126 -11.83 -14.94 -9.34
CA VAL A 126 -12.82 -15.66 -8.51
C VAL A 126 -12.63 -17.18 -8.57
N HIS A 127 -11.98 -17.71 -9.61
CA HIS A 127 -11.83 -19.16 -9.83
C HIS A 127 -10.38 -19.65 -9.97
N ASN A 128 -9.37 -18.76 -9.93
CA ASN A 128 -7.97 -19.13 -10.06
C ASN A 128 -7.28 -19.19 -8.69
N HIS A 129 -7.19 -20.41 -8.14
CA HIS A 129 -6.47 -20.70 -6.88
C HIS A 129 -5.03 -21.18 -7.10
N GLY A 130 -4.58 -21.27 -8.35
CA GLY A 130 -3.25 -21.77 -8.72
C GLY A 130 -2.20 -20.67 -8.87
N ALA A 131 -0.96 -21.10 -9.10
CA ALA A 131 0.14 -20.21 -9.44
C ALA A 131 -0.18 -19.45 -10.74
N VAL A 132 0.14 -18.17 -10.75
CA VAL A 132 -0.06 -17.30 -11.92
C VAL A 132 1.29 -17.11 -12.60
N HIS A 133 1.34 -17.44 -13.89
CA HIS A 133 2.53 -17.29 -14.71
C HIS A 133 2.25 -16.46 -15.95
N ILE A 134 3.17 -15.56 -16.26
CA ILE A 134 3.16 -14.71 -17.44
C ILE A 134 4.37 -15.09 -18.27
N ALA A 135 4.16 -15.90 -19.30
CA ALA A 135 5.24 -16.45 -20.11
C ALA A 135 6.06 -15.31 -20.75
N GLY A 136 7.38 -15.35 -20.56
CA GLY A 136 8.32 -14.36 -21.09
C GLY A 136 8.41 -13.04 -20.32
N LEU A 137 7.73 -12.86 -19.19
CA LEU A 137 7.85 -11.63 -18.39
C LEU A 137 9.27 -11.45 -17.84
N ASP A 138 9.80 -12.48 -17.16
CA ASP A 138 11.15 -12.45 -16.61
C ASP A 138 12.20 -12.25 -17.72
N ASP A 139 12.07 -12.99 -18.83
CA ASP A 139 12.98 -12.89 -19.98
C ASP A 139 12.95 -11.50 -20.62
N LEU A 140 11.76 -10.88 -20.74
CA LEU A 140 11.63 -9.52 -21.29
C LEU A 140 12.32 -8.50 -20.37
N ILE A 141 12.13 -8.60 -19.05
CA ILE A 141 12.77 -7.72 -18.08
C ILE A 141 14.29 -7.84 -18.21
N VAL A 142 14.82 -9.07 -18.18
CA VAL A 142 16.26 -9.35 -18.31
C VAL A 142 16.82 -8.78 -19.61
N GLN A 143 16.12 -8.96 -20.74
CA GLN A 143 16.59 -8.43 -22.02
C GLN A 143 16.59 -6.90 -22.09
N ILE A 144 15.56 -6.24 -21.54
CA ILE A 144 15.53 -4.78 -21.48
C ILE A 144 16.62 -4.25 -20.55
N GLU A 145 16.84 -4.90 -19.41
CA GLU A 145 17.93 -4.56 -18.49
C GLU A 145 19.31 -4.74 -19.13
N ASP A 146 19.51 -5.78 -19.95
CA ASP A 146 20.74 -6.00 -20.71
C ASP A 146 20.98 -4.88 -21.75
N ILE A 147 19.93 -4.53 -22.52
CA ILE A 147 20.00 -3.45 -23.52
C ILE A 147 20.37 -2.10 -22.88
N TYR A 148 19.83 -1.81 -21.70
CA TYR A 148 20.02 -0.53 -20.99
C TYR A 148 21.00 -0.63 -19.80
N GLN A 149 21.82 -1.68 -19.74
CA GLN A 149 22.66 -1.98 -18.58
C GLN A 149 23.60 -0.83 -18.20
N ASN A 150 24.18 -0.16 -19.21
CA ASN A 150 25.08 0.98 -18.99
C ASN A 150 24.35 2.17 -18.35
N ASP A 151 23.15 2.48 -18.85
CA ASP A 151 22.32 3.58 -18.34
C ASP A 151 21.86 3.25 -16.89
N ILE A 152 21.43 2.01 -16.63
CA ILE A 152 21.02 1.55 -15.29
C ILE A 152 22.19 1.68 -14.28
N ARG A 153 23.38 1.19 -14.64
CA ARG A 153 24.56 1.28 -13.77
C ARG A 153 24.97 2.72 -13.49
N GLU A 154 24.84 3.62 -14.47
CA GLU A 154 25.08 5.04 -14.27
C GLU A 154 24.09 5.63 -13.25
N TYR A 155 22.81 5.29 -13.35
CA TYR A 155 21.79 5.74 -12.40
C TYR A 155 22.04 5.22 -10.99
N GLU A 156 22.34 3.93 -10.83
CA GLU A 156 22.70 3.32 -9.54
C GLU A 156 23.93 4.01 -8.92
N THR A 157 24.95 4.28 -9.75
CA THR A 157 26.17 4.96 -9.31
C THR A 157 25.86 6.39 -8.83
N LEU A 158 25.05 7.15 -9.58
CA LEU A 158 24.64 8.50 -9.18
C LEU A 158 23.87 8.47 -7.85
N ILE A 159 22.92 7.54 -7.70
CA ILE A 159 22.13 7.40 -6.46
C ILE A 159 23.03 7.09 -5.27
N SER A 160 24.02 6.20 -5.45
CA SER A 160 25.00 5.88 -4.40
C SER A 160 25.86 7.09 -3.98
N GLN A 161 26.03 8.06 -4.88
CA GLN A 161 26.74 9.32 -4.64
C GLN A 161 25.83 10.43 -4.09
N GLY A 162 24.56 10.13 -3.78
CA GLY A 162 23.60 11.10 -3.25
C GLY A 162 23.00 12.03 -4.32
N MET A 163 23.09 11.66 -5.60
CA MET A 163 22.56 12.42 -6.73
C MET A 163 21.61 11.57 -7.57
N THR A 164 20.79 12.19 -8.42
CA THR A 164 20.05 11.45 -9.45
C THR A 164 19.71 12.36 -10.63
N ASN A 165 19.36 11.77 -11.76
CA ASN A 165 18.82 12.49 -12.90
C ASN A 165 17.36 12.04 -13.14
N PHE A 166 16.66 12.69 -14.08
CA PHE A 166 15.24 12.39 -14.29
C PHE A 166 14.99 10.95 -14.75
N GLN A 167 15.91 10.33 -15.50
CA GLN A 167 15.79 8.93 -15.93
C GLN A 167 16.08 7.96 -14.78
N GLY A 168 17.00 8.34 -13.88
CA GLY A 168 17.38 7.58 -12.69
C GLY A 168 16.27 7.46 -11.64
N LEU A 169 15.15 8.19 -11.77
CA LEU A 169 13.96 7.98 -10.94
C LEU A 169 13.46 6.53 -11.02
N LEU A 170 13.69 5.84 -12.13
CA LEU A 170 13.36 4.43 -12.28
C LEU A 170 14.10 3.51 -11.29
N GLU A 171 15.37 3.82 -11.00
CA GLU A 171 16.17 3.08 -10.02
C GLU A 171 15.98 3.60 -8.60
N LEU A 172 15.50 4.84 -8.45
CA LEU A 172 15.14 5.40 -7.15
C LEU A 172 13.87 4.74 -6.58
N PHE A 173 12.87 4.48 -7.44
CA PHE A 173 11.57 3.95 -7.04
C PHE A 173 11.41 2.49 -7.48
N ARG A 174 12.08 1.59 -6.76
CA ARG A 174 11.99 0.15 -6.99
C ARG A 174 11.02 -0.53 -6.02
N PRO A 175 10.34 -1.63 -6.42
CA PRO A 175 9.35 -2.31 -5.56
C PRO A 175 9.95 -2.99 -4.32
N ASP A 176 11.25 -3.27 -4.34
CA ASP A 176 12.01 -3.92 -3.26
C ASP A 176 12.62 -2.94 -2.26
N VAL A 177 12.67 -1.64 -2.59
CA VAL A 177 13.31 -0.60 -1.77
C VAL A 177 12.27 0.43 -1.33
N PRO A 178 11.94 0.53 -0.03
CA PRO A 178 11.03 1.57 0.43
C PRO A 178 11.68 2.95 0.33
N VAL A 179 10.82 3.96 0.13
CA VAL A 179 11.23 5.37 0.09
C VAL A 179 10.64 6.11 1.28
N LYS A 180 11.34 7.14 1.76
CA LYS A 180 10.88 8.03 2.82
C LYS A 180 10.64 9.44 2.31
N ALA A 181 9.67 10.14 2.91
CA ALA A 181 9.46 11.57 2.73
C ALA A 181 8.98 12.22 4.03
N SER A 182 9.31 13.50 4.21
CA SER A 182 8.79 14.29 5.34
C SER A 182 7.40 14.84 5.01
N SER A 183 6.36 14.04 5.26
CA SER A 183 4.96 14.40 4.98
C SER A 183 4.19 14.89 6.21
N VAL A 184 4.64 14.56 7.43
CA VAL A 184 3.94 14.98 8.67
C VAL A 184 4.57 16.25 9.28
N ALA A 185 3.72 17.07 9.89
CA ALA A 185 4.12 18.23 10.68
C ALA A 185 5.26 17.89 11.66
N GLY A 186 6.28 18.75 11.72
CA GLY A 186 7.50 18.50 12.50
C GLY A 186 8.60 17.76 11.73
N GLY A 187 8.44 17.51 10.43
CA GLY A 187 9.50 16.95 9.58
C GLY A 187 9.76 15.46 9.83
N THR A 188 8.80 14.75 10.44
CA THR A 188 8.95 13.32 10.75
C THR A 188 8.89 12.51 9.44
N PRO A 189 9.89 11.65 9.17
CA PRO A 189 9.90 10.86 7.96
C PRO A 189 8.81 9.79 8.01
N CYS A 190 8.05 9.72 6.91
CA CYS A 190 7.06 8.69 6.62
C CYS A 190 7.66 7.75 5.57
N VAL A 191 7.38 6.46 5.68
CA VAL A 191 7.92 5.44 4.77
C VAL A 191 6.81 4.92 3.87
N PHE A 192 7.13 4.77 2.59
CA PHE A 192 6.22 4.33 1.55
C PHE A 192 6.81 3.18 0.77
N ARG A 193 5.96 2.26 0.36
CA ARG A 193 6.31 1.20 -0.58
C ARG A 193 5.91 1.60 -1.99
N VAL A 194 6.76 1.29 -2.97
CA VAL A 194 6.47 1.50 -4.38
C VAL A 194 5.65 0.32 -4.92
N THR A 195 4.49 0.60 -5.50
CA THR A 195 3.62 -0.43 -6.11
C THR A 195 3.54 -0.31 -7.63
N ASP A 196 3.94 0.83 -8.19
CA ASP A 196 3.94 1.08 -9.63
C ASP A 196 4.88 2.26 -9.96
N ALA A 197 5.62 2.19 -11.06
CA ALA A 197 6.57 3.25 -11.45
C ALA A 197 6.82 3.25 -12.97
N PHE A 198 6.65 4.39 -13.64
CA PHE A 198 6.82 4.48 -15.10
C PHE A 198 6.95 5.91 -15.61
N PHE A 199 7.50 6.03 -16.81
CA PHE A 199 7.46 7.25 -17.59
C PHE A 199 6.28 7.27 -18.55
N SER A 200 5.60 8.41 -18.61
CA SER A 200 4.58 8.73 -19.60
C SER A 200 5.09 9.87 -20.48
N GLU A 201 4.97 9.73 -21.79
CA GLU A 201 5.23 10.82 -22.72
C GLU A 201 3.92 11.44 -23.16
N ARG A 202 3.76 12.74 -22.95
CA ARG A 202 2.62 13.51 -23.47
C ARG A 202 3.12 14.47 -24.53
N ARG A 203 2.49 14.43 -25.70
CA ARG A 203 2.63 15.51 -26.68
C ARG A 203 1.63 16.59 -26.33
N ASN A 204 2.11 17.81 -26.14
CA ASN A 204 1.23 18.96 -26.02
C ASN A 204 0.72 19.41 -27.40
N ALA A 205 -0.30 20.28 -27.40
CA ALA A 205 -0.93 20.79 -28.62
C ALA A 205 0.04 21.56 -29.54
N PHE A 206 1.19 21.97 -29.02
CA PHE A 206 2.25 22.68 -29.75
C PHE A 206 3.36 21.76 -30.26
N GLY A 207 3.18 20.43 -30.16
CA GLY A 207 4.09 19.44 -30.72
C GLY A 207 5.33 19.13 -29.88
N SER A 208 5.52 19.78 -28.72
CA SER A 208 6.58 19.38 -27.78
C SER A 208 6.14 18.20 -26.93
N SER A 209 7.04 17.24 -26.77
CA SER A 209 6.83 16.07 -25.90
C SER A 209 7.40 16.37 -24.52
N SER A 210 6.55 16.35 -23.49
CA SER A 210 7.01 16.27 -22.10
C SER A 210 7.01 14.81 -21.66
N LYS A 211 8.03 14.43 -20.89
CA LYS A 211 8.13 13.12 -20.25
C LYS A 211 7.90 13.35 -18.77
N ASP A 212 6.86 12.72 -18.24
CA ASP A 212 6.51 12.76 -16.82
C ASP A 212 6.82 11.38 -16.21
N PHE A 213 7.27 11.35 -14.97
CA PHE A 213 7.46 10.12 -14.21
C PHE A 213 6.35 9.98 -13.18
N HIS A 214 5.66 8.85 -13.23
CA HIS A 214 4.55 8.51 -12.36
C HIS A 214 5.01 7.42 -11.40
N VAL A 215 4.74 7.60 -10.11
CA VAL A 215 4.96 6.58 -9.09
C VAL A 215 3.74 6.43 -8.21
N THR A 216 3.31 5.19 -7.98
CA THR A 216 2.27 4.87 -7.01
C THR A 216 2.94 4.36 -5.74
N LEU A 217 2.57 5.00 -4.63
CA LEU A 217 3.12 4.78 -3.31
C LEU A 217 2.00 4.34 -2.38
N GLU A 218 2.37 3.58 -1.35
CA GLU A 218 1.43 3.21 -0.30
C GLU A 218 2.07 3.18 1.09
N THR A 219 1.23 3.39 2.11
CA THR A 219 1.58 3.39 3.54
C THR A 219 0.48 2.73 4.35
N VAL A 220 0.85 2.06 5.44
CA VAL A 220 -0.10 1.45 6.38
C VAL A 220 -0.58 2.49 7.37
N VAL A 221 -1.89 2.54 7.65
CA VAL A 221 -2.49 3.58 8.48
C VAL A 221 -3.44 2.94 9.48
N ALA A 222 -3.40 3.41 10.74
CA ALA A 222 -4.42 3.08 11.72
C ALA A 222 -5.73 3.80 11.36
N VAL A 223 -6.81 3.05 11.17
CA VAL A 223 -8.13 3.57 10.81
C VAL A 223 -9.20 2.85 11.62
N GLY A 224 -9.78 3.54 12.59
CA GLY A 224 -10.72 2.94 13.52
C GLY A 224 -10.05 1.90 14.42
N ASP A 225 -10.61 0.69 14.48
CA ASP A 225 -10.02 -0.42 15.24
C ASP A 225 -9.09 -1.32 14.39
N HIS A 226 -8.84 -0.93 13.14
CA HIS A 226 -8.08 -1.72 12.18
C HIS A 226 -6.89 -0.94 11.61
N PHE A 227 -5.98 -1.66 10.97
CA PHE A 227 -5.02 -1.11 10.02
C PHE A 227 -5.51 -1.33 8.59
N SER A 228 -5.17 -0.37 7.73
CA SER A 228 -5.46 -0.44 6.30
C SER A 228 -4.35 0.24 5.50
N VAL A 229 -4.48 0.25 4.17
CA VAL A 229 -3.49 0.80 3.25
C VAL A 229 -4.04 2.04 2.57
N ALA A 230 -3.29 3.14 2.69
CA ALA A 230 -3.51 4.34 1.89
C ALA A 230 -2.59 4.28 0.66
N THR A 231 -3.16 4.44 -0.53
CA THR A 231 -2.43 4.41 -1.81
C THR A 231 -2.65 5.72 -2.54
N PHE A 232 -1.58 6.29 -3.11
CA PHE A 232 -1.62 7.54 -3.87
C PHE A 232 -0.58 7.52 -4.99
N THR A 233 -0.74 8.43 -5.97
CA THR A 233 0.18 8.57 -7.09
C THR A 233 0.80 9.95 -7.08
N GLU A 234 2.12 10.00 -7.22
CA GLU A 234 2.90 11.21 -7.43
C GLU A 234 3.33 11.31 -8.89
N VAL A 235 3.43 12.55 -9.39
CA VAL A 235 3.84 12.83 -10.76
C VAL A 235 4.97 13.85 -10.75
N PHE A 236 6.14 13.43 -11.24
CA PHE A 236 7.30 14.29 -11.43
C PHE A 236 7.35 14.73 -12.88
N SER A 237 7.17 16.03 -13.10
CA SER A 237 7.36 16.64 -14.41
C SER A 237 8.82 16.52 -14.85
N GLY A 238 9.03 16.36 -16.16
CA GLY A 238 10.37 16.33 -16.76
C GLY A 238 11.27 17.48 -16.31
N TRP A 239 12.50 17.17 -15.92
CA TRP A 239 13.46 18.18 -15.48
C TRP A 239 14.07 18.92 -16.67
N VAL A 240 14.21 20.23 -16.54
CA VAL A 240 14.92 21.07 -17.52
C VAL A 240 16.43 20.98 -17.27
N GLY A 241 17.20 20.67 -18.30
CA GLY A 241 18.65 20.51 -18.24
C GLY A 241 19.11 19.08 -17.98
N THR A 242 20.38 18.81 -18.24
CA THR A 242 21.02 17.48 -18.10
C THR A 242 21.73 17.28 -16.76
N GLN A 243 21.70 18.28 -15.88
CA GLN A 243 22.46 18.24 -14.63
C GLN A 243 21.76 17.34 -13.60
N PRO A 244 22.50 16.41 -12.97
CA PRO A 244 22.00 15.66 -11.83
C PRO A 244 21.57 16.60 -10.69
N ARG A 245 20.56 16.18 -9.93
CA ARG A 245 20.07 16.86 -8.72
C ARG A 245 20.48 16.08 -7.49
N ALA A 246 20.69 16.76 -6.36
CA ALA A 246 20.93 16.09 -5.09
C ALA A 246 19.66 15.37 -4.61
N LEU A 247 19.81 14.18 -4.04
CA LEU A 247 18.70 13.45 -3.43
C LEU A 247 18.08 14.23 -2.27
N SER A 248 18.87 15.08 -1.59
CA SER A 248 18.39 15.98 -0.54
C SER A 248 17.33 16.98 -1.03
N ASP A 249 17.34 17.31 -2.32
CA ASP A 249 16.41 18.26 -2.93
C ASP A 249 15.11 17.58 -3.37
N LEU A 250 15.06 16.24 -3.32
CA LEU A 250 13.88 15.46 -3.65
C LEU A 250 13.03 15.25 -2.40
N THR A 251 11.71 15.30 -2.60
CA THR A 251 10.71 14.98 -1.57
C THR A 251 10.87 13.56 -1.05
N TYR A 252 11.16 12.62 -1.96
CA TYR A 252 11.28 11.19 -1.67
C TYR A 252 12.74 10.74 -1.80
N GLN A 253 13.20 10.00 -0.81
CA GLN A 253 14.57 9.49 -0.72
C GLN A 253 14.54 8.00 -0.39
N PRO A 254 15.54 7.19 -0.78
CA PRO A 254 15.62 5.81 -0.35
C PRO A 254 15.76 5.72 1.16
N VAL A 255 15.18 4.69 1.76
CA VAL A 255 15.51 4.35 3.15
C VAL A 255 16.92 3.75 3.14
N VAL A 256 17.79 4.28 3.99
CA VAL A 256 19.15 3.77 4.18
C VAL A 256 19.19 2.84 5.41
N ASP A 257 20.06 1.84 5.37
CA ASP A 257 20.16 0.81 6.42
C ASP A 257 20.34 1.39 7.83
N THR A 258 21.08 2.50 7.94
CA THR A 258 21.37 3.15 9.23
C THR A 258 20.14 3.71 9.94
N GLU A 259 19.04 3.95 9.23
CA GLU A 259 17.81 4.49 9.78
C GLU A 259 16.71 3.43 9.94
N GLN A 260 16.91 2.23 9.37
CA GLN A 260 15.89 1.19 9.28
C GLN A 260 15.36 0.79 10.66
N ASP A 261 16.25 0.57 11.63
CA ASP A 261 15.87 0.19 13.00
C ASP A 261 15.05 1.29 13.69
N THR A 262 15.39 2.56 13.46
CA THR A 262 14.66 3.69 14.04
C THR A 262 13.26 3.80 13.42
N LEU A 263 13.14 3.61 12.10
CA LEU A 263 11.87 3.61 11.39
C LEU A 263 10.98 2.44 11.81
N LEU A 264 11.56 1.25 11.99
CA LEU A 264 10.86 0.06 12.49
C LEU A 264 10.37 0.25 13.93
N ALA A 265 11.22 0.73 14.84
CA ALA A 265 10.82 0.99 16.22
C ALA A 265 9.66 2.02 16.31
N ARG A 266 9.66 3.02 15.42
CA ARG A 266 8.54 3.97 15.30
C ARG A 266 7.27 3.27 14.83
N ALA A 267 7.36 2.46 13.78
CA ALA A 267 6.22 1.70 13.27
C ALA A 267 5.64 0.76 14.33
N GLU A 268 6.48 0.07 15.11
CA GLU A 268 6.06 -0.77 16.21
C GLU A 268 5.30 0.02 17.29
N LYS A 269 5.73 1.25 17.61
CA LYS A 269 4.97 2.15 18.49
C LYS A 269 3.62 2.52 17.90
N ALA A 270 3.57 2.80 16.59
CA ALA A 270 2.31 3.11 15.91
C ALA A 270 1.34 1.93 15.98
N VAL A 271 1.81 0.70 15.77
CA VAL A 271 1.00 -0.51 15.93
C VAL A 271 0.57 -0.70 17.38
N ARG A 272 1.54 -0.67 18.31
CA ARG A 272 1.32 -0.86 19.74
C ARG A 272 0.31 0.11 20.30
N PHE A 273 0.28 1.37 19.88
CA PHE A 273 -0.64 2.37 20.40
C PHE A 273 -1.89 2.57 19.53
N GLY A 274 -1.86 2.17 18.26
CA GLY A 274 -2.94 2.40 17.29
C GLY A 274 -4.14 1.45 17.40
N THR A 275 -3.95 0.23 17.90
CA THR A 275 -5.04 -0.77 18.03
C THR A 275 -5.48 -1.04 19.46
N GLY A 276 -6.72 -1.45 19.67
CA GLY A 276 -7.19 -1.86 20.99
C GLY A 276 -7.55 -0.68 21.89
N GLY A 277 -8.80 -0.23 21.78
CA GLY A 277 -9.49 0.64 22.72
C GLY A 277 -8.81 1.98 23.03
N ALA A 278 -9.43 2.74 23.94
CA ALA A 278 -8.90 4.01 24.40
C ALA A 278 -7.63 3.83 25.25
N LYS A 279 -6.54 4.50 24.87
CA LYS A 279 -5.25 4.46 25.58
C LYS A 279 -4.85 5.79 26.17
N TYR A 280 -4.64 5.79 27.48
CA TYR A 280 -4.21 6.97 28.21
C TYR A 280 -2.68 7.06 28.24
N LEU A 281 -2.14 7.99 27.46
CA LEU A 281 -0.70 8.17 27.25
C LEU A 281 -0.27 9.61 27.56
N ALA A 282 1.03 9.80 27.75
CA ALA A 282 1.65 11.12 27.74
C ALA A 282 2.26 11.39 26.36
N TYR A 283 2.25 12.66 25.94
CA TYR A 283 2.92 13.12 24.73
C TYR A 283 3.94 14.22 25.05
N ALA A 284 5.06 14.21 24.33
CA ALA A 284 6.15 15.17 24.45
C ALA A 284 5.79 16.55 23.86
N PRO A 285 6.49 17.63 24.26
CA PRO A 285 6.38 18.93 23.59
C PRO A 285 6.58 18.84 22.08
N SER A 286 5.82 19.63 21.32
CA SER A 286 5.92 19.74 19.86
C SER A 286 5.54 18.49 19.06
N THR A 287 4.93 17.47 19.69
CA THR A 287 4.52 16.24 19.00
C THR A 287 3.01 16.10 18.82
N PHE A 288 2.20 16.99 19.39
CA PHE A 288 0.74 16.97 19.25
C PHE A 288 0.27 18.13 18.36
N ILE A 289 -0.50 17.82 17.33
CA ILE A 289 -1.04 18.78 16.38
C ILE A 289 -2.56 18.84 16.54
N LEU A 290 -3.07 20.02 16.91
CA LEU A 290 -4.49 20.25 17.15
C LEU A 290 -5.27 20.20 15.84
N HIS A 291 -6.43 19.54 15.87
CA HIS A 291 -7.41 19.65 14.81
C HIS A 291 -8.22 20.93 14.97
N PRO A 292 -8.47 21.69 13.89
CA PRO A 292 -9.30 22.86 13.96
C PRO A 292 -10.69 22.46 14.46
N ALA A 293 -11.23 23.24 15.40
CA ALA A 293 -12.60 23.07 15.85
C ALA A 293 -13.53 23.19 14.64
N ARG A 294 -14.43 22.21 14.47
CA ARG A 294 -15.43 22.19 13.40
C ARG A 294 -16.40 23.36 13.59
N THR A 295 -16.04 24.55 13.11
CA THR A 295 -17.02 25.57 12.76
C THR A 295 -17.63 25.17 11.42
N ARG A 296 -18.94 25.34 11.28
CA ARG A 296 -19.80 24.77 10.22
C ARG A 296 -19.36 25.04 8.77
N ASN A 297 -18.33 25.87 8.55
CA ASN A 297 -17.89 26.39 7.24
C ASN A 297 -16.38 26.23 6.94
N LYS A 298 -15.57 25.51 7.73
CA LYS A 298 -14.14 25.30 7.42
C LYS A 298 -13.87 23.89 6.92
N SER A 299 -13.30 23.79 5.72
CA SER A 299 -12.78 22.54 5.15
C SER A 299 -11.55 22.06 5.94
N THR A 300 -11.41 20.75 6.10
CA THR A 300 -10.25 20.08 6.74
C THR A 300 -8.94 20.24 5.96
N MET A 301 -8.95 21.04 4.89
CA MET A 301 -7.88 21.17 3.88
C MET A 301 -6.94 22.36 4.14
N SER A 302 -7.01 22.99 5.31
CA SER A 302 -6.05 24.05 5.67
C SER A 302 -4.77 23.42 6.21
N GLN A 303 -3.63 23.75 5.59
CA GLN A 303 -2.32 23.40 6.12
C GLN A 303 -2.16 23.99 7.52
N SER A 304 -1.52 23.23 8.41
CA SER A 304 -1.07 23.71 9.71
C SER A 304 -0.06 24.85 9.49
N THR A 305 -0.52 26.09 9.56
CA THR A 305 0.38 27.17 9.93
C THR A 305 0.87 26.87 11.36
N HIS A 306 2.09 27.31 11.71
CA HIS A 306 2.82 27.00 12.95
C HIS A 306 2.04 27.19 14.28
N SER A 307 0.78 27.61 14.26
CA SER A 307 -0.11 27.83 15.40
C SER A 307 -0.93 26.60 15.85
N SER A 308 -0.86 25.46 15.17
CA SER A 308 -1.63 24.25 15.54
C SER A 308 -0.83 23.18 16.28
N THR A 309 0.51 23.27 16.32
CA THR A 309 1.35 22.35 17.09
C THR A 309 1.41 22.80 18.56
N SER A 310 1.15 21.88 19.48
CA SER A 310 1.26 22.12 20.92
C SER A 310 2.73 22.18 21.33
N LEU A 311 3.18 23.34 21.82
CA LEU A 311 4.56 23.54 22.29
C LEU A 311 4.85 22.93 23.67
N SER A 312 3.83 22.41 24.35
CA SER A 312 3.96 21.76 25.65
C SER A 312 3.59 20.30 25.56
N GLY A 313 4.19 19.48 26.43
CA GLY A 313 3.77 18.10 26.62
C GLY A 313 2.42 18.02 27.31
N GLY A 314 1.79 16.84 27.27
CA GLY A 314 0.48 16.67 27.87
C GLY A 314 0.05 15.22 28.01
N ARG A 315 -1.22 15.05 28.37
CA ARG A 315 -1.88 13.75 28.41
C ARG A 315 -2.86 13.64 27.26
N ILE A 316 -2.92 12.47 26.65
CA ILE A 316 -3.79 12.16 25.52
C ILE A 316 -4.51 10.84 25.76
N MET A 317 -5.75 10.78 25.30
CA MET A 317 -6.44 9.53 25.08
C MET A 317 -6.39 9.22 23.58
N VAL A 318 -5.52 8.30 23.18
CA VAL A 318 -5.48 7.79 21.81
C VAL A 318 -6.70 6.89 21.64
N ASP A 319 -7.53 7.22 20.66
CA ASP A 319 -8.80 6.54 20.40
C ASP A 319 -9.12 6.65 18.92
N MET A 320 -8.58 5.70 18.16
CA MET A 320 -8.67 5.67 16.70
C MET A 320 -10.12 5.42 16.24
N ALA A 321 -10.87 4.55 16.93
CA ALA A 321 -12.27 4.26 16.66
C ALA A 321 -13.17 5.50 16.80
N ARG A 322 -13.12 6.14 17.98
CA ARG A 322 -13.92 7.35 18.22
C ARG A 322 -13.47 8.47 17.30
N SER A 323 -12.17 8.64 17.08
CA SER A 323 -11.68 9.67 16.18
C SER A 323 -12.18 9.50 14.75
N ALA A 324 -12.22 8.26 14.25
CA ALA A 324 -12.70 7.95 12.91
C ALA A 324 -14.19 8.30 12.80
N SER A 325 -15.00 7.94 13.80
CA SER A 325 -16.43 8.31 13.85
C SER A 325 -16.68 9.82 13.82
N LEU A 326 -15.77 10.60 14.43
CA LEU A 326 -15.85 12.07 14.48
C LEU A 326 -15.24 12.77 13.25
N GLY A 327 -14.59 12.02 12.35
CA GLY A 327 -13.94 12.56 11.15
C GLY A 327 -12.59 13.23 11.45
N HIS A 328 -11.86 12.72 12.44
CA HIS A 328 -10.48 13.11 12.70
C HIS A 328 -9.52 12.09 12.07
N HIS A 329 -8.38 12.56 11.58
CA HIS A 329 -7.41 11.78 10.81
C HIS A 329 -6.01 11.94 11.38
N PRO A 330 -5.09 10.97 11.23
CA PRO A 330 -3.73 11.05 11.75
C PRO A 330 -2.82 11.98 10.94
N CYS A 331 -3.39 12.92 10.19
CA CYS A 331 -2.68 13.79 9.24
C CYS A 331 -3.46 15.08 9.02
N GLN A 332 -2.76 16.11 8.53
CA GLN A 332 -3.32 17.36 8.04
C GLN A 332 -2.49 17.85 6.87
N GLY A 333 -3.12 18.44 5.86
CA GLY A 333 -2.43 18.85 4.65
C GLY A 333 -3.22 18.55 3.38
N VAL A 334 -2.55 18.75 2.25
CA VAL A 334 -3.10 18.59 0.90
C VAL A 334 -2.17 17.80 -0.02
N ASP A 335 -1.11 17.19 0.53
CA ASP A 335 -0.21 16.30 -0.20
C ASP A 335 -0.89 14.95 -0.50
N GLY A 336 -0.32 14.19 -1.45
CA GLY A 336 -0.89 12.94 -1.94
C GLY A 336 -1.17 11.92 -0.84
N ALA A 337 -0.22 11.75 0.10
CA ALA A 337 -0.37 10.82 1.22
C ALA A 337 -1.52 11.23 2.14
N THR A 338 -1.55 12.50 2.55
CA THR A 338 -2.64 13.03 3.40
C THR A 338 -4.01 12.86 2.76
N LEU A 339 -4.15 13.19 1.47
CA LEU A 339 -5.43 13.04 0.77
C LEU A 339 -5.87 11.57 0.70
N ALA A 340 -4.96 10.65 0.44
CA ALA A 340 -5.26 9.22 0.44
C ALA A 340 -5.68 8.70 1.82
N ILE A 341 -5.08 9.19 2.90
CA ILE A 341 -5.48 8.84 4.28
C ILE A 341 -6.90 9.33 4.60
N ILE A 342 -7.23 10.56 4.20
CA ILE A 342 -8.57 11.14 4.40
C ILE A 342 -9.63 10.37 3.60
N GLN A 343 -9.31 10.00 2.35
CA GLN A 343 -10.17 9.18 1.50
C GLN A 343 -10.36 7.78 2.09
N LEU A 344 -9.28 7.13 2.53
CA LEU A 344 -9.31 5.84 3.21
C LEU A 344 -10.21 5.87 4.45
N SER A 345 -10.06 6.88 5.29
CA SER A 345 -10.90 7.07 6.49
C SER A 345 -12.39 7.22 6.14
N SER A 346 -12.69 7.86 5.01
CA SER A 346 -14.07 8.02 4.53
C SER A 346 -14.66 6.70 4.00
N ARG A 347 -13.87 5.91 3.28
CA ARG A 347 -14.25 4.55 2.85
C ARG A 347 -14.49 3.64 4.06
N TYR A 348 -13.60 3.67 5.05
CA TYR A 348 -13.75 2.91 6.29
C TYR A 348 -15.06 3.25 7.04
N ARG A 349 -15.41 4.53 7.16
CA ARG A 349 -16.69 4.94 7.76
C ARG A 349 -17.90 4.42 6.99
N HIS A 350 -17.83 4.43 5.66
CA HIS A 350 -18.91 3.90 4.83
C HIS A 350 -19.04 2.39 5.04
N TRP A 351 -17.91 1.67 5.08
CA TRP A 351 -17.88 0.25 5.41
C TRP A 351 -18.50 -0.05 6.78
N MET A 352 -18.10 0.66 7.84
CA MET A 352 -18.70 0.50 9.19
C MET A 352 -20.22 0.72 9.19
N SER A 353 -20.69 1.77 8.50
CA SER A 353 -22.13 2.07 8.45
C SER A 353 -22.92 1.00 7.68
N ASN A 354 -22.29 0.28 6.76
CA ASN A 354 -22.93 -0.75 5.94
C ASN A 354 -22.78 -2.15 6.57
N SER A 355 -21.68 -2.44 7.27
CA SER A 355 -21.47 -3.71 7.96
C SER A 355 -22.54 -3.95 9.03
N ASP A 356 -22.98 -2.87 9.69
CA ASP A 356 -24.07 -2.93 10.69
C ASP A 356 -25.44 -3.21 10.05
N ARG A 357 -25.57 -3.09 8.72
CA ARG A 357 -26.84 -3.21 7.98
C ARG A 357 -26.92 -4.44 7.08
N SER A 358 -25.79 -4.97 6.63
CA SER A 358 -25.69 -6.11 5.72
C SER A 358 -24.56 -7.00 6.19
N GLY A 359 -24.86 -8.23 6.62
CA GLY A 359 -23.89 -9.21 7.14
C GLY A 359 -22.88 -9.76 6.11
N SER A 360 -22.65 -9.05 5.02
CA SER A 360 -21.69 -9.37 3.97
C SER A 360 -21.46 -8.12 3.13
N VAL A 361 -20.44 -7.33 3.47
CA VAL A 361 -19.90 -6.31 2.57
C VAL A 361 -18.56 -6.82 2.10
N ASP A 362 -18.56 -7.54 0.97
CA ASP A 362 -17.35 -7.85 0.20
C ASP A 362 -16.92 -6.53 -0.49
N ASP A 363 -16.49 -5.54 0.30
CA ASP A 363 -15.90 -4.33 -0.24
C ASP A 363 -14.48 -4.67 -0.67
N ASP A 364 -14.39 -5.11 -1.92
CA ASP A 364 -13.16 -5.47 -2.61
C ASP A 364 -12.14 -4.30 -2.66
N SER A 365 -12.51 -3.11 -2.17
CA SER A 365 -11.64 -1.92 -2.12
C SER A 365 -10.87 -1.65 -0.81
N LEU A 366 -11.16 -2.33 0.32
CA LEU A 366 -10.55 -2.05 1.63
C LEU A 366 -9.82 -3.24 2.27
N TYR A 367 -8.53 -3.06 2.59
CA TYR A 367 -7.79 -3.95 3.49
C TYR A 367 -8.15 -3.64 4.94
N LEU A 368 -8.49 -4.63 5.75
CA LEU A 368 -8.76 -4.45 7.17
C LEU A 368 -7.98 -5.51 7.95
N TRP A 369 -7.10 -5.07 8.84
CA TRP A 369 -6.27 -5.94 9.65
C TRP A 369 -6.31 -5.55 11.12
N ASP A 370 -6.47 -6.53 12.00
CA ASP A 370 -6.30 -6.33 13.45
C ASP A 370 -4.82 -6.11 13.82
N ASP A 371 -3.91 -6.63 12.98
CA ASP A 371 -2.47 -6.55 13.15
C ASP A 371 -1.77 -6.44 11.78
N VAL A 372 -0.70 -5.66 11.72
CA VAL A 372 -0.04 -5.28 10.47
C VAL A 372 0.80 -6.44 9.91
N PRO A 373 0.72 -6.74 8.59
CA PRO A 373 1.66 -7.65 7.94
C PRO A 373 3.12 -7.24 8.18
N LYS A 374 3.98 -8.18 8.56
CA LYS A 374 5.36 -7.88 9.01
C LYS A 374 6.17 -7.12 7.96
N GLU A 375 6.01 -7.50 6.70
CA GLU A 375 6.67 -6.84 5.57
C GLU A 375 6.22 -5.39 5.33
N LEU A 376 5.02 -5.03 5.79
CA LEU A 376 4.47 -3.69 5.66
C LEU A 376 4.67 -2.86 6.93
N LEU A 377 5.22 -3.45 8.00
CA LEU A 377 5.36 -2.79 9.28
C LEU A 377 6.10 -1.45 9.15
N ILE A 378 7.24 -1.44 8.45
CA ILE A 378 8.06 -0.23 8.30
C ILE A 378 7.32 0.94 7.64
N THR A 379 6.26 0.68 6.86
CA THR A 379 5.46 1.71 6.17
C THR A 379 4.32 2.25 7.03
N CYS A 380 4.24 1.89 8.30
CA CYS A 380 3.22 2.41 9.22
C CYS A 380 3.35 3.92 9.38
N TRP A 381 2.21 4.60 9.22
CA TRP A 381 2.07 6.03 9.37
C TRP A 381 2.49 6.47 10.79
N PRO A 382 3.34 7.50 10.93
CA PRO A 382 4.01 7.81 12.19
C PRO A 382 3.16 8.61 13.18
N ALA A 383 1.84 8.69 12.97
CA ALA A 383 0.95 9.49 13.79
C ALA A 383 -0.36 8.74 14.11
N LEU A 384 -0.91 9.04 15.28
CA LEU A 384 -2.18 8.51 15.77
C LEU A 384 -3.10 9.65 16.18
N VAL A 385 -4.39 9.38 16.32
CA VAL A 385 -5.40 10.39 16.66
C VAL A 385 -5.89 10.19 18.08
N GLY A 386 -6.07 11.28 18.80
CA GLY A 386 -6.58 11.24 20.16
C GLY A 386 -7.09 12.58 20.67
N PHE A 387 -7.71 12.53 21.83
CA PHE A 387 -8.17 13.71 22.56
C PHE A 387 -7.10 14.12 23.59
N SER A 388 -6.52 15.31 23.44
CA SER A 388 -5.59 15.85 24.42
C SER A 388 -6.35 16.46 25.59
N PHE A 389 -6.05 16.00 26.80
CA PHE A 389 -6.59 16.56 28.04
C PHE A 389 -5.98 17.93 28.37
N SER A 390 -4.72 18.14 27.99
CA SER A 390 -4.03 19.42 28.19
C SER A 390 -4.56 20.49 27.24
N ALA A 391 -4.70 20.17 25.96
CA ALA A 391 -5.20 21.10 24.94
C ALA A 391 -6.75 21.15 24.88
N LYS A 392 -7.43 20.20 25.53
CA LYS A 392 -8.90 20.03 25.49
C LYS A 392 -9.46 19.96 24.07
N ALA A 393 -8.73 19.31 23.17
CA ALA A 393 -9.05 19.24 21.75
C ALA A 393 -8.64 17.89 21.16
N TRP A 394 -9.33 17.51 20.09
CA TRP A 394 -8.89 16.44 19.22
C TRP A 394 -7.68 16.89 18.40
N GLY A 395 -6.79 15.96 18.13
CA GLY A 395 -5.60 16.19 17.34
C GLY A 395 -4.96 14.88 16.95
N HIS A 396 -3.87 14.95 16.19
CA HIS A 396 -3.00 13.82 15.97
C HIS A 396 -1.66 14.03 16.67
N VAL A 397 -1.01 12.93 17.02
CA VAL A 397 0.23 12.90 17.79
C VAL A 397 1.26 12.04 17.07
N LEU A 398 2.50 12.51 17.01
CA LEU A 398 3.62 11.71 16.53
C LEU A 398 3.92 10.61 17.55
N VAL A 399 4.03 9.37 17.08
CA VAL A 399 4.23 8.21 17.96
C VAL A 399 5.58 8.22 18.67
N ASP A 400 6.58 8.92 18.11
CA ASP A 400 7.88 9.14 18.75
C ASP A 400 7.76 9.91 20.06
N GLY A 401 6.77 10.81 20.17
CA GLY A 401 6.49 11.58 21.37
C GLY A 401 5.64 10.86 22.41
N LEU A 402 5.11 9.67 22.10
CA LEU A 402 4.22 8.94 23.00
C LEU A 402 4.98 8.12 24.04
N SER A 403 4.47 8.14 25.27
CA SER A 403 4.96 7.33 26.37
C SER A 403 3.82 6.89 27.29
N GLU A 404 3.99 5.73 27.93
CA GLU A 404 3.05 5.26 28.93
C GLU A 404 3.09 6.16 30.18
N ILE A 405 1.94 6.39 30.77
CA ILE A 405 1.85 7.16 32.02
C ILE A 405 2.21 6.24 33.17
N ASN A 406 3.25 6.60 33.92
CA ASN A 406 3.50 5.97 35.22
C ASN A 406 2.50 6.51 36.25
N PHE A 407 1.35 5.83 36.38
CA PHE A 407 0.35 6.18 37.39
C PHE A 407 0.90 5.92 38.79
N GLN A 408 0.75 6.90 39.67
CA GLN A 408 1.13 6.72 41.07
C GLN A 408 0.16 5.74 41.74
N ASN A 409 0.60 4.49 41.90
CA ASN A 409 -0.20 3.42 42.52
C ASN A 409 -0.66 3.75 43.95
N GLN A 410 0.04 4.66 44.64
CA GLN A 410 -0.30 5.13 45.98
C GLN A 410 -1.09 6.46 46.01
N ALA A 411 -1.50 7.00 44.85
CA ALA A 411 -2.19 8.29 44.79
C ALA A 411 -3.47 8.28 45.64
N PHE A 412 -4.20 7.16 45.61
CA PHE A 412 -5.42 6.99 46.39
C PHE A 412 -5.18 7.01 47.91
N ASP A 413 -4.07 6.42 48.36
CA ASP A 413 -3.71 6.40 49.78
C ASP A 413 -3.31 7.78 50.28
N ARG A 414 -2.76 8.62 49.41
CA ARG A 414 -2.37 10.00 49.69
C ARG A 414 -3.51 11.02 49.61
N LEU A 415 -4.72 10.61 49.22
CA LEU A 415 -5.89 11.51 49.26
C LEU A 415 -6.16 11.96 50.70
N VAL A 416 -6.45 13.24 50.91
CA VAL A 416 -6.85 13.78 52.22
C VAL A 416 -8.34 13.48 52.45
N LEU A 417 -8.65 12.19 52.58
CA LEU A 417 -9.98 11.66 52.86
C LEU A 417 -9.90 10.72 54.07
N SER A 418 -10.98 10.68 54.87
CA SER A 418 -11.09 9.71 55.96
C SER A 418 -11.00 8.29 55.43
N HIS A 419 -10.49 7.37 56.25
CA HIS A 419 -10.30 5.98 55.87
C HIS A 419 -11.61 5.33 55.39
N GLU A 420 -12.72 5.61 56.08
CA GLU A 420 -14.05 5.12 55.74
C GLU A 420 -14.52 5.57 54.34
N ARG A 421 -14.33 6.85 53.99
CA ARG A 421 -14.67 7.36 52.65
C ARG A 421 -13.80 6.73 51.56
N LYS A 422 -12.52 6.50 51.83
CA LYS A 422 -11.62 5.77 50.92
C LYS A 422 -12.08 4.32 50.72
N GLN A 423 -12.51 3.64 51.78
CA GLN A 423 -13.05 2.29 51.68
C GLN A 423 -14.35 2.24 50.87
N LEU A 424 -15.27 3.19 51.09
CA LEU A 424 -16.50 3.32 50.32
C LEU A 424 -16.22 3.52 48.83
N ILE A 425 -15.33 4.45 48.47
CA ILE A 425 -14.96 4.67 47.06
C ILE A 425 -14.35 3.41 46.45
N ARG A 426 -13.44 2.71 47.17
CA ARG A 426 -12.88 1.42 46.70
C ARG A 426 -13.97 0.36 46.51
N ALA A 427 -14.92 0.26 47.43
CA ALA A 427 -16.01 -0.70 47.34
C ALA A 427 -16.92 -0.39 46.15
N VAL A 428 -17.29 0.88 45.95
CA VAL A 428 -18.11 1.33 44.80
C VAL A 428 -17.42 1.02 43.48
N VAL A 429 -16.13 1.36 43.34
CA VAL A 429 -15.37 1.07 42.11
C VAL A 429 -15.29 -0.44 41.88
N ARG A 430 -14.94 -1.23 42.89
CA ARG A 430 -14.83 -2.70 42.76
C ARG A 430 -16.15 -3.36 42.40
N CYS A 431 -17.25 -2.96 43.02
CA CYS A 431 -18.58 -3.46 42.69
C CYS A 431 -19.02 -3.02 41.29
N GLY A 432 -18.74 -1.77 40.89
CA GLY A 432 -19.08 -1.26 39.57
C GLY A 432 -18.25 -1.87 38.42
N THR A 433 -17.05 -2.38 38.72
CA THR A 433 -16.19 -3.08 37.75
C THR A 433 -16.37 -4.60 37.75
N SER A 434 -17.25 -5.15 38.60
CA SER A 434 -17.57 -6.58 38.58
C SER A 434 -18.36 -6.93 37.33
N LEU A 435 -17.96 -7.99 36.62
CA LEU A 435 -18.61 -8.45 35.38
C LEU A 435 -20.11 -8.74 35.58
N ASP A 436 -20.52 -9.15 36.79
CA ASP A 436 -21.92 -9.40 37.14
C ASP A 436 -22.79 -8.12 37.17
N VAL A 437 -22.19 -6.94 37.37
CA VAL A 437 -22.89 -5.64 37.45
C VAL A 437 -22.90 -4.92 36.09
N GLN A 438 -21.93 -5.19 35.20
CA GLN A 438 -21.96 -4.69 33.82
C GLN A 438 -23.14 -5.22 33.00
N ALA A 439 -23.76 -6.34 33.42
CA ALA A 439 -24.95 -6.90 32.79
C ALA A 439 -26.26 -6.16 33.15
N GLN A 440 -26.23 -5.25 34.13
CA GLN A 440 -27.37 -4.39 34.47
C GLN A 440 -27.05 -2.95 34.12
N ASP A 441 -27.23 -2.65 32.83
CA ASP A 441 -27.26 -1.27 32.35
C ASP A 441 -28.40 -0.51 33.06
N LEU A 442 -28.04 0.48 33.89
CA LEU A 442 -28.96 1.25 34.75
C LEU A 442 -29.73 2.34 33.98
N ILE A 443 -29.70 2.31 32.65
CA ILE A 443 -30.54 3.15 31.79
C ILE A 443 -31.48 2.26 30.96
N SER A 444 -32.28 1.46 31.64
CA SER A 444 -33.54 0.95 31.09
C SER A 444 -34.65 1.15 32.11
N THR A 445 -35.02 2.41 32.31
CA THR A 445 -36.34 2.76 32.83
C THR A 445 -36.81 4.08 32.24
N LYS A 446 -37.73 3.93 31.28
CA LYS A 446 -38.57 4.91 30.56
C LYS A 446 -38.01 5.54 29.29
#